data_AF-A0A3G9CXG6-F1
#
_entry.id   AF-A0A3G9CXG6-F1
#
_cell.length_a   1.000
_cell.length_b   1.000
_cell.length_c   1.000
_cell.angle_alpha   90.00
_cell.angle_beta   90.00
_cell.angle_gamma   90.00
#
_symmetry.space_group_name_H-M   'P 1'
#
loop_
_entity.id
_entity.type
_entity.pdbx_description
1 polymer ?
#
loop_
_entity_poly.entity_id
_entity_poly.type
_entity_poly.pdbx_seq_one_letter_code
_entity_poly.pdbx_strand_id
1 'polypeptide(L)'
;MIKNKGKTKSKVIKIKATKRRGMLMKITGTIEFPDPESRKAAAKILQALSPDNLRSMESEISDEKVAVRFHAEKIGSLLATVDDFLMNVKIGEGIEQVLEKEEIASEI
;
A
#
# COMPACT_ATOMS: atom_id res chain seq x y z
N MET A 1 23.57 -23.41 5.85
CA MET A 1 23.35 -22.27 4.93
C MET A 1 22.22 -21.41 5.47
N ILE A 2 22.53 -20.28 6.10
CA ILE A 2 21.51 -19.30 6.50
C ILE A 2 21.11 -18.59 5.21
N LYS A 3 19.86 -18.79 4.74
CA LYS A 3 19.32 -18.00 3.63
C LYS A 3 19.39 -16.55 4.06
N ASN A 4 20.27 -15.77 3.43
CA ASN A 4 20.34 -14.34 3.62
C ASN A 4 19.00 -13.80 3.08
N LYS A 5 18.03 -13.55 3.96
CA LYS A 5 16.76 -12.93 3.58
C LYS A 5 17.13 -11.57 3.00
N GLY A 6 17.16 -11.48 1.67
CA GLY A 6 17.48 -10.25 0.95
C GLY A 6 16.65 -9.13 1.55
N LYS A 7 17.29 -7.99 1.84
CA LYS A 7 16.62 -6.81 2.38
C LYS A 7 15.37 -6.54 1.54
N THR A 8 14.19 -6.76 2.09
CA THR A 8 12.92 -6.44 1.46
C THR A 8 13.00 -4.99 1.01
N LYS A 9 12.81 -4.71 -0.28
CA LYS A 9 12.84 -3.32 -0.74
C LYS A 9 11.72 -2.57 -0.02
N SER A 10 12.07 -1.53 0.74
CA SER A 10 11.11 -0.72 1.50
C SER A 10 10.00 -0.20 0.58
N LYS A 11 8.76 -0.16 1.11
CA LYS A 11 7.62 0.50 0.45
C LYS A 11 8.01 1.94 0.12
N VAL A 12 7.73 2.40 -1.10
CA VAL A 12 8.12 3.73 -1.55
C VAL A 12 6.89 4.62 -1.58
N ILE A 13 6.92 5.73 -0.85
CA ILE A 13 5.88 6.76 -0.87
C ILE A 13 6.38 7.95 -1.70
N LYS A 14 5.67 8.29 -2.76
CA LYS A 14 5.92 9.46 -3.60
C LYS A 14 4.76 10.44 -3.44
N ILE A 15 5.05 11.68 -3.06
CA ILE A 15 4.05 12.75 -2.97
C ILE A 15 4.37 13.81 -4.02
N LYS A 16 3.37 14.17 -4.82
CA LYS A 16 3.45 15.21 -5.85
C LYS A 16 2.34 16.22 -5.64
N ALA A 17 2.71 17.50 -5.52
CA ALA A 17 1.77 18.60 -5.53
C ALA A 17 1.82 19.35 -6.86
N THR A 18 0.66 19.72 -7.39
CA THR A 18 0.52 20.49 -8.63
C THR A 18 -0.48 21.61 -8.43
N LYS A 19 -0.16 22.81 -8.95
CA LYS A 19 -1.04 23.97 -8.92
C LYS A 19 -0.94 24.72 -10.24
N ARG A 20 -2.08 24.99 -10.87
CA ARG A 20 -2.18 25.84 -12.07
C ARG A 20 -2.83 27.16 -11.70
N ARG A 21 -2.52 28.23 -12.42
CA ARG A 21 -3.10 29.56 -12.18
C ARG A 21 -4.62 29.47 -12.32
N GLY A 22 -5.36 29.96 -11.31
CA GLY A 22 -6.82 29.89 -11.28
C GLY A 22 -7.43 28.53 -10.89
N MET A 23 -6.62 27.52 -10.55
CA MET A 23 -7.09 26.22 -10.06
C MET A 23 -6.73 26.00 -8.59
N LEU A 24 -7.54 25.17 -7.92
CA LEU A 24 -7.20 24.61 -6.62
C LEU A 24 -5.95 23.72 -6.73
N MET A 25 -5.23 23.61 -5.62
CA MET A 25 -4.04 22.76 -5.53
C MET A 25 -4.48 21.29 -5.60
N LYS A 26 -3.81 20.48 -6.43
CA LYS A 26 -4.02 19.04 -6.49
C LYS A 26 -2.79 18.34 -5.98
N ILE A 27 -2.93 17.61 -4.88
CA ILE A 27 -1.88 16.83 -4.24
C ILE A 27 -2.20 15.36 -4.46
N THR A 28 -1.20 14.62 -4.91
CA THR A 28 -1.31 13.19 -5.18
C THR A 28 -0.22 12.45 -4.42
N GLY A 29 -0.64 11.46 -3.63
CA GLY A 29 0.26 10.49 -3.00
C GLY A 29 0.24 9.19 -3.77
N THR A 30 1.36 8.48 -3.83
CA THR A 30 1.43 7.13 -4.39
C THR A 30 2.29 6.26 -3.49
N ILE A 31 1.76 5.13 -3.07
CA ILE A 31 2.51 4.10 -2.35
C ILE A 31 2.69 2.94 -3.33
N GLU A 32 3.94 2.58 -3.58
CA GLU A 32 4.30 1.45 -4.45
C GLU A 32 4.91 0.32 -3.61
N PHE A 33 4.57 -0.91 -3.98
CA PHE A 33 5.12 -2.14 -3.39
C PHE A 33 6.09 -2.77 -4.42
N PRO A 34 7.37 -2.32 -4.44
CA PRO A 34 8.28 -2.65 -5.53
C PRO A 34 8.79 -4.09 -5.50
N ASP A 35 8.81 -4.70 -4.31
CA ASP A 35 9.36 -6.03 -4.05
C ASP A 35 8.41 -7.14 -4.53
N PRO A 36 8.80 -7.99 -5.50
CA PRO A 36 7.92 -9.01 -6.07
C PRO A 36 7.35 -10.00 -5.04
N GLU A 37 8.14 -10.43 -4.06
CA GLU A 37 7.68 -11.31 -2.98
C GLU A 37 6.56 -10.64 -2.17
N SER A 38 6.72 -9.34 -1.87
CA SER A 38 5.70 -8.57 -1.15
C SER A 38 4.44 -8.26 -1.98
N ARG A 39 4.49 -8.33 -3.32
CA ARG A 39 3.35 -7.93 -4.18
C ARG A 39 2.13 -8.82 -3.98
N LYS A 40 2.32 -10.13 -3.79
CA LYS A 40 1.20 -11.07 -3.61
C LYS A 40 0.43 -10.74 -2.32
N ALA A 41 1.14 -10.59 -1.21
CA ALA A 41 0.56 -10.17 0.06
C ALA A 41 -0.06 -8.76 -0.03
N ALA A 42 0.65 -7.81 -0.64
CA ALA A 42 0.13 -6.46 -0.84
C ALA A 42 -1.14 -6.45 -1.69
N ALA A 43 -1.22 -7.26 -2.75
CA ALA A 43 -2.41 -7.38 -3.60
C ALA A 43 -3.61 -7.91 -2.82
N LYS A 44 -3.42 -8.98 -2.02
CA LYS A 44 -4.48 -9.49 -1.13
C LYS A 44 -4.96 -8.42 -0.15
N ILE A 45 -4.03 -7.73 0.51
CA ILE A 45 -4.36 -6.66 1.46
C ILE A 45 -5.11 -5.53 0.74
N LEU A 46 -4.63 -5.05 -0.41
CA LEU A 46 -5.31 -3.99 -1.18
C LEU A 46 -6.70 -4.41 -1.66
N GLN A 47 -6.89 -5.67 -2.04
CA GLN A 47 -8.22 -6.19 -2.38
C GLN A 47 -9.15 -6.20 -1.16
N ALA A 48 -8.65 -6.65 -0.01
CA ALA A 48 -9.41 -6.64 1.24
C ALA A 48 -9.78 -5.22 1.70
N LEU A 49 -8.91 -4.23 1.46
CA LEU A 49 -9.15 -2.83 1.79
C LEU A 49 -9.96 -2.08 0.72
N SER A 50 -10.20 -2.68 -0.46
CA SER A 50 -10.89 -2.02 -1.56
C SER A 50 -12.31 -1.51 -1.24
N PRO A 51 -13.12 -2.16 -0.36
CA PRO A 51 -14.42 -1.64 0.03
C PRO A 51 -14.36 -0.30 0.80
N ASP A 52 -13.25 -0.05 1.51
CA ASP A 52 -13.03 1.18 2.29
C ASP A 52 -12.40 2.30 1.48
N ASN A 53 -12.13 2.06 0.19
CA ASN A 53 -11.54 3.06 -0.68
C ASN A 53 -12.48 4.26 -0.83
N LEU A 54 -12.02 5.41 -0.36
CA LEU A 54 -12.66 6.70 -0.64
C LEU A 54 -12.52 7.03 -2.14
N ARG A 55 -13.37 7.92 -2.66
CA ARG A 55 -13.23 8.45 -4.05
C ARG A 55 -11.87 9.13 -4.31
N SER A 56 -11.17 9.50 -3.25
CA SER A 56 -9.81 10.04 -3.28
C SER A 56 -8.73 8.97 -3.37
N MET A 57 -9.08 7.68 -3.39
CA MET A 57 -8.17 6.54 -3.44
C MET A 57 -8.40 5.68 -4.68
N GLU A 58 -7.31 5.23 -5.29
CA GLU A 58 -7.34 4.29 -6.41
C GLU A 58 -6.27 3.21 -6.21
N SER A 59 -6.64 1.94 -6.28
CA SER A 59 -5.70 0.82 -6.25
C SER A 59 -5.37 0.34 -7.66
N GLU A 60 -4.11 0.03 -7.91
CA GLU A 60 -3.61 -0.60 -9.13
C GLU A 60 -2.94 -1.90 -8.74
N ILE A 61 -3.48 -3.02 -9.23
CA ILE A 61 -2.99 -4.37 -8.95
C ILE A 61 -2.76 -5.05 -10.29
N SER A 62 -1.51 -5.31 -10.61
CA SER A 62 -1.07 -6.11 -11.75
C SER A 62 0.17 -6.93 -11.39
N ASP A 63 0.56 -7.86 -12.26
CA ASP A 63 1.76 -8.69 -12.05
C ASP A 63 3.04 -7.84 -11.95
N GLU A 64 3.09 -6.72 -12.68
CA GLU A 64 4.24 -5.83 -12.74
C GLU A 64 4.25 -4.79 -11.63
N LYS A 65 3.08 -4.43 -11.08
CA LYS A 65 2.93 -3.31 -10.16
C LYS A 65 1.75 -3.47 -9.21
N VAL A 66 2.03 -3.27 -7.93
CA VAL A 66 1.00 -3.08 -6.90
C VAL A 66 1.20 -1.69 -6.32
N ALA A 67 0.17 -0.85 -6.38
CA ALA A 67 0.22 0.52 -5.91
C ALA A 67 -1.15 1.03 -5.47
N VAL A 68 -1.13 2.05 -4.62
CA VAL A 68 -2.32 2.85 -4.28
C VAL A 68 -2.01 4.33 -4.52
N ARG A 69 -2.96 5.05 -5.12
CA ARG A 69 -2.91 6.49 -5.35
C ARG A 69 -3.91 7.20 -4.47
N PHE A 70 -3.53 8.34 -3.93
CA PHE A 70 -4.34 9.20 -3.07
C PHE A 70 -4.45 10.58 -3.70
N HIS A 71 -5.58 11.25 -3.56
CA HIS A 71 -5.82 12.61 -4.07
C HIS A 71 -6.44 13.51 -3.00
N ALA A 72 -5.87 14.70 -2.79
CA ALA A 72 -6.43 15.71 -1.90
C ALA A 72 -6.05 17.13 -2.33
N GLU A 73 -6.82 18.11 -1.88
CA GLU A 73 -6.51 19.54 -2.10
C GLU A 73 -5.59 20.13 -1.00
N LYS A 74 -5.59 19.49 0.17
CA LYS A 74 -4.80 19.91 1.34
C LYS A 74 -3.82 18.80 1.73
N ILE A 75 -2.58 19.18 2.02
CA ILE A 75 -1.52 18.21 2.36
C ILE A 75 -1.84 17.48 3.66
N GLY A 76 -2.39 18.17 4.66
CA GLY A 76 -2.78 17.55 5.93
C GLY A 76 -3.83 16.45 5.74
N SER A 77 -4.80 16.67 4.86
CA SER A 77 -5.80 15.64 4.53
C SER A 77 -5.18 14.43 3.84
N LEU A 78 -4.27 14.65 2.89
CA LEU A 78 -3.54 13.55 2.25
C LEU A 78 -2.76 12.72 3.27
N LEU A 79 -2.02 13.39 4.17
CA LEU A 79 -1.18 12.72 5.16
C LEU A 79 -2.01 11.90 6.15
N ALA A 80 -3.12 12.45 6.66
CA ALA A 80 -4.02 11.71 7.54
C ALA A 80 -4.58 10.44 6.86
N THR A 81 -5.05 10.58 5.62
CA THR A 81 -5.54 9.45 4.84
C THR A 81 -4.47 8.39 4.55
N VAL A 82 -3.24 8.82 4.25
CA VAL A 82 -2.11 7.89 4.07
C VAL A 82 -1.76 7.18 5.37
N ASP A 83 -1.79 7.87 6.50
CA ASP A 83 -1.49 7.29 7.82
C ASP A 83 -2.53 6.23 8.22
N ASP A 84 -3.82 6.55 8.10
CA ASP A 84 -4.93 5.62 8.33
C ASP A 84 -4.81 4.38 7.44
N PHE A 85 -4.49 4.58 6.16
CA PHE A 85 -4.29 3.49 5.23
C PHE A 85 -3.09 2.61 5.59
N LEU A 86 -1.96 3.21 5.99
CA LEU A 86 -0.77 2.45 6.40
C LEU A 86 -1.00 1.64 7.68
N MET A 87 -1.84 2.13 8.60
CA MET A 87 -2.29 1.33 9.75
C MET A 87 -3.09 0.10 9.30
N ASN A 88 -4.03 0.27 8.37
CA ASN A 88 -4.79 -0.85 7.81
C ASN A 88 -3.89 -1.88 7.12
N VAL A 89 -2.91 -1.42 6.35
CA VAL A 89 -1.92 -2.30 5.71
C VAL A 89 -1.12 -3.09 6.75
N LYS A 90 -0.64 -2.42 7.81
CA LYS A 90 0.13 -3.08 8.88
C LYS A 90 -0.66 -4.19 9.57
N ILE A 91 -1.96 -3.98 9.79
CA ILE A 91 -2.85 -5.00 10.36
C ILE A 91 -2.99 -6.17 9.38
N GLY A 92 -3.25 -5.89 8.10
CA GLY A 92 -3.34 -6.91 7.06
C GLY A 92 -2.07 -7.76 6.93
N GLU A 93 -0.89 -7.14 7.01
CA GLU A 93 0.39 -7.85 7.02
C GLU A 93 0.56 -8.74 8.25
N GLY A 94 0.08 -8.29 9.42
CA GLY A 94 0.09 -9.10 10.64
C GLY A 94 -0.79 -10.34 10.52
N ILE A 95 -1.97 -10.21 9.91
CA ILE A 95 -2.89 -11.33 9.67
C ILE A 95 -2.28 -12.34 8.68
N GLU A 96 -1.74 -11.88 7.55
CA GLU A 96 -1.11 -12.78 6.55
C GLU A 96 0.04 -13.58 7.17
N GLN A 97 0.88 -12.97 8.04
CA GLN A 97 1.95 -13.68 8.74
C GLN A 97 1.46 -14.74 9.72
N VAL A 98 0.28 -14.57 10.31
CA VAL A 98 -0.33 -15.59 11.18
C VAL A 98 -0.85 -16.75 10.33
N LEU A 99 -1.57 -16.45 9.25
CA LEU A 99 -2.11 -17.45 8.33
C LEU A 99 -1.01 -18.29 7.69
N GLU A 100 0.09 -17.68 7.23
CA GLU A 100 1.26 -18.40 6.69
C GLU A 100 1.85 -19.41 7.71
N LYS A 101 1.83 -19.07 9.01
CA LYS A 101 2.35 -19.96 10.06
C LYS A 101 1.39 -21.11 10.38
N GLU A 102 0.08 -20.87 10.32
CA GLU A 102 -0.94 -21.89 10.54
C GLU A 102 -1.02 -22.88 9.38
N GLU A 103 -0.89 -22.42 8.13
CA GLU A 103 -0.80 -23.28 6.95
C GLU A 103 0.38 -24.25 7.07
N ILE A 104 1.57 -23.75 7.42
CA ILE A 104 2.77 -24.58 7.65
C ILE A 104 2.56 -25.58 8.80
N ALA A 105 1.85 -25.20 9.88
CA ALA A 105 1.58 -26.09 11.00
C ALA A 105 0.54 -27.18 10.68
N SER A 106 -0.32 -26.96 9.68
CA SER A 106 -1.34 -27.91 9.24
C SER A 106 -0.86 -28.93 8.19
N GLU A 107 0.31 -28.68 7.58
CA GLU A 107 0.95 -29.54 6.58
C GLU A 107 2.04 -30.48 7.16
N ILE A 108 2.30 -30.41 8.47
CA ILE A 108 3.26 -31.26 9.21
C ILE A 108 2.48 -32.27 10.06
#